data_AF-A0A139DNU0-F1
#
_entry.id   AF-A0A139DNU0-F1
#
_cell.length_a   1.000
_cell.length_b   1.000
_cell.length_c   1.000
_cell.angle_alpha   90.00
_cell.angle_beta   90.00
_cell.angle_gamma   90.00
#
_symmetry.space_group_name_H-M   'P 1'
#
loop_
_entity.id
_entity.type
_entity.pdbx_description
1 polymer ?
#
loop_
_entity_poly.entity_id
_entity_poly.type
_entity_poly.pdbx_seq_one_letter_code
_entity_poly.pdbx_strand_id
1 'polypeptide(L)'
;MNQIATQVHESITSKSERAIAAIMTALRAAGVAVIGCSYGKDSSCVLALTLEAVRRLKAEGVDMPVVVLTADTQVENPSMTRLAVRMSSAMLTFAEEHGLNVEQRWVTPAPADHYLVSMIGGHRIASVPGTKASCTMDLKIRPMDRARADLKAEFGAENILTLIGTRYEESQERGSAMRKRGESASKPLTQADGTTLLSPIADWALGDVWALLNSTDRQRSFPMLDYTPTLAVYETFGESTCSIGAIDPTFTQQSAGGCGSAGRSGCWACQRVTRDNSLEAMLDTNPGYAPLVRLSRTIRAGHYLPENRSYLARSITDGRIKVFANGYSAQWTAKLLKWALSVDAAEDDRAMRTGKARRFPRLLSEEHLMLIAFQWARYGLHRPGEFIRIYTAVVMNGQRYALPTDAELDAMTSRADTSLVGKDLGYLDTGLDTTDKPVFRDHWRDLLGGESACSVPVMEQPTGYRNTKGVLHDSLMYAEGIHADLEDMRNENGEFGITYMDFMWWYEMEFAEGRKSNAEELNWLLREGIIRARRGYQSKIAEYQRYSQCVAELGLENATLDDVIHHPAFTRAPTASTTGEAAPQADLFDMA
;
A
#
# COMPACT_ATOMS: atom_id res chain seq x y z
N MET A 1 -7.84 49.57 -33.20
CA MET A 1 -8.80 48.88 -32.31
C MET A 1 -8.19 47.53 -31.94
N ASN A 2 -7.40 47.48 -30.87
CA ASN A 2 -6.98 46.23 -30.23
C ASN A 2 -7.78 46.11 -28.94
N GLN A 3 -8.77 45.21 -28.91
CA GLN A 3 -9.42 44.79 -27.68
C GLN A 3 -8.42 43.95 -26.90
N ILE A 4 -7.72 44.57 -25.95
CA ILE A 4 -7.14 43.85 -24.82
C ILE A 4 -8.35 43.44 -23.99
N ALA A 5 -8.78 42.18 -24.15
CA ALA A 5 -9.77 41.58 -23.28
C ALA A 5 -9.18 41.52 -21.87
N THR A 6 -9.53 42.50 -21.04
CA THR A 6 -9.30 42.45 -19.60
C THR A 6 -10.13 41.28 -19.08
N GLN A 7 -9.51 40.10 -18.93
CA GLN A 7 -10.11 39.00 -18.16
C GLN A 7 -10.31 39.53 -16.74
N VAL A 8 -11.55 39.88 -16.41
CA VAL A 8 -11.93 40.17 -15.03
C VAL A 8 -11.69 38.88 -14.27
N HIS A 9 -10.61 38.83 -13.50
CA HIS A 9 -10.30 37.68 -12.66
C HIS A 9 -11.43 37.57 -11.65
N GLU A 10 -12.23 36.53 -11.78
CA GLU A 10 -13.34 36.31 -10.90
C GLU A 10 -12.84 36.13 -9.46
N SER A 11 -13.52 36.75 -8.49
CA SER A 11 -13.16 36.63 -7.09
C SER A 11 -13.35 35.20 -6.58
N ILE A 12 -12.49 34.79 -5.64
CA ILE A 12 -12.58 33.47 -5.02
C ILE A 12 -13.93 33.25 -4.32
N THR A 13 -14.53 34.32 -3.78
CA THR A 13 -15.88 34.31 -3.20
C THR A 13 -16.92 33.86 -4.23
N SER A 14 -16.92 34.47 -5.42
CA SER A 14 -17.88 34.13 -6.49
C SER A 14 -17.68 32.68 -7.01
N LYS A 15 -16.43 32.25 -7.18
CA LYS A 15 -16.12 30.85 -7.54
C LYS A 15 -16.61 29.87 -6.47
N SER A 16 -16.40 30.21 -5.19
CA SER A 16 -16.84 29.40 -4.05
C SER A 16 -18.37 29.31 -3.99
N GLU A 17 -19.08 30.43 -4.14
CA GLU A 17 -20.55 30.46 -4.14
C GLU A 17 -21.14 29.60 -5.26
N ARG A 18 -20.56 29.62 -6.47
CA ARG A 18 -21.00 28.74 -7.54
C ARG A 18 -20.75 27.27 -7.23
N ALA A 19 -19.60 26.93 -6.68
CA ALA A 19 -19.28 25.56 -6.31
C ALA A 19 -20.21 25.06 -5.19
N ILE A 20 -20.46 25.89 -4.16
CA ILE A 20 -21.42 25.60 -3.08
C ILE A 20 -22.82 25.39 -3.65
N ALA A 21 -23.29 26.27 -4.53
CA ALA A 21 -24.61 26.14 -5.15
C ALA A 21 -24.74 24.86 -6.01
N ALA A 22 -23.69 24.49 -6.74
CA ALA A 22 -23.65 23.24 -7.50
C ALA A 22 -23.70 22.01 -6.58
N ILE A 23 -22.92 22.01 -5.49
CA ILE A 23 -22.93 20.95 -4.49
C ILE A 23 -24.31 20.83 -3.84
N MET A 24 -24.91 21.94 -3.38
CA MET A 24 -26.26 21.93 -2.78
C MET A 24 -27.30 21.38 -3.76
N THR A 25 -27.25 21.78 -5.02
CA THR A 25 -28.18 21.30 -6.05
C THR A 25 -28.05 19.80 -6.26
N ALA A 26 -26.83 19.29 -6.32
CA ALA A 26 -26.56 17.86 -6.46
C ALA A 26 -26.99 17.07 -5.21
N LEU A 27 -26.71 17.58 -4.02
CA LEU A 27 -27.05 16.94 -2.75
C LEU A 27 -28.56 16.80 -2.52
N ARG A 28 -29.38 17.73 -3.04
CA ARG A 28 -30.85 17.59 -2.97
C ARG A 28 -31.40 16.37 -3.72
N ALA A 29 -30.60 15.78 -4.61
CA ALA A 29 -30.94 14.56 -5.35
C ALA A 29 -30.21 13.31 -4.82
N ALA A 30 -29.45 13.42 -3.73
CA ALA A 30 -28.68 12.34 -3.12
C ALA A 30 -29.19 12.03 -1.71
N GLY A 31 -28.88 10.84 -1.20
CA GLY A 31 -29.11 10.45 0.20
C GLY A 31 -27.87 10.57 1.08
N VAL A 32 -26.67 10.60 0.49
CA VAL A 32 -25.40 10.77 1.21
C VAL A 32 -24.35 11.46 0.33
N ALA A 33 -23.57 12.36 0.94
CA ALA A 33 -22.37 12.94 0.34
C ALA A 33 -21.14 12.11 0.70
N VAL A 34 -20.38 11.64 -0.28
CA VAL A 34 -19.12 10.92 -0.06
C VAL A 34 -17.96 11.75 -0.57
N ILE A 35 -17.04 12.15 0.29
CA ILE A 35 -15.89 12.98 -0.08
C ILE A 35 -14.63 12.10 -0.06
N GLY A 36 -13.97 11.96 -1.21
CA GLY A 36 -12.63 11.39 -1.26
C GLY A 36 -11.60 12.41 -0.78
N CYS A 37 -11.17 12.32 0.48
CA CYS A 37 -10.33 13.33 1.10
C CYS A 37 -8.95 12.78 1.48
N SER A 38 -7.89 13.29 0.86
CA SER A 38 -6.51 13.01 1.26
C SER A 38 -5.91 14.11 2.14
N TYR A 39 -6.71 15.12 2.51
CA TYR A 39 -6.27 16.34 3.20
C TYR A 39 -5.13 17.09 2.50
N GLY A 40 -4.94 16.85 1.21
CA GLY A 40 -4.12 17.68 0.35
C GLY A 40 -4.87 18.93 -0.09
N LYS A 41 -4.18 19.88 -0.72
CA LYS A 41 -4.74 21.18 -1.11
C LYS A 41 -6.08 21.10 -1.85
N ASP A 42 -6.19 20.26 -2.89
CA ASP A 42 -7.37 20.18 -3.74
C ASP A 42 -8.55 19.53 -3.01
N SER A 43 -8.33 18.42 -2.28
CA SER A 43 -9.36 17.76 -1.48
C SER A 43 -9.82 18.62 -0.29
N SER A 44 -8.93 19.40 0.29
CA SER A 44 -9.23 20.33 1.38
C SER A 44 -10.18 21.44 0.92
N CYS A 45 -10.02 21.97 -0.30
CA CYS A 45 -10.97 22.91 -0.89
C CYS A 45 -12.35 22.28 -1.08
N VAL A 46 -12.43 21.05 -1.62
CA VAL A 46 -13.71 20.37 -1.80
C VAL A 46 -14.39 20.11 -0.46
N LEU A 47 -13.63 19.68 0.56
CA LEU A 47 -14.15 19.49 1.91
C LEU A 47 -14.75 20.79 2.47
N ALA A 48 -14.02 21.90 2.38
CA ALA A 48 -14.49 23.22 2.81
C ALA A 48 -15.81 23.63 2.14
N LEU A 49 -15.87 23.55 0.81
CA LEU A 49 -17.05 23.90 0.03
C LEU A 49 -18.24 22.98 0.36
N THR A 50 -17.98 21.71 0.63
CA THR A 50 -19.03 20.73 0.96
C THR A 50 -19.60 20.97 2.35
N LEU A 51 -18.75 21.21 3.36
CA LEU A 51 -19.22 21.50 4.72
C LEU A 51 -20.09 22.75 4.75
N GLU A 52 -19.72 23.79 4.00
CA GLU A 52 -20.55 24.98 3.87
C GLU A 52 -21.88 24.70 3.14
N ALA A 53 -21.86 23.93 2.06
CA ALA A 53 -23.08 23.52 1.35
C ALA A 53 -24.04 22.75 2.28
N VAL A 54 -23.52 21.80 3.05
CA VAL A 54 -24.30 21.00 4.00
C VAL A 54 -24.80 21.85 5.17
N ARG A 55 -23.99 22.80 5.67
CA ARG A 55 -24.44 23.76 6.70
C ARG A 55 -25.60 24.63 6.22
N ARG A 56 -25.57 25.09 4.96
CA ARG A 56 -26.68 25.84 4.34
C ARG A 56 -27.92 24.96 4.14
N LEU A 57 -27.76 23.73 3.66
CA LEU A 57 -28.86 22.77 3.54
C LEU A 57 -29.50 22.47 4.90
N LYS A 58 -28.71 22.33 5.96
CA LYS A 58 -29.21 22.15 7.32
C LYS A 58 -30.04 23.35 7.79
N ALA A 59 -29.62 24.58 7.46
CA ALA A 59 -30.41 25.78 7.75
C ALA A 59 -31.73 25.83 6.95
N GLU A 60 -31.80 25.15 5.80
CA GLU A 60 -33.03 24.93 5.03
C GLU A 60 -33.87 23.73 5.54
N GLY A 61 -33.43 23.04 6.59
CA GLY A 61 -34.13 21.88 7.17
C GLY A 61 -33.76 20.53 6.56
N VAL A 62 -32.72 20.46 5.73
CA VAL A 62 -32.20 19.22 5.14
C VAL A 62 -30.95 18.76 5.89
N ASP A 63 -31.09 17.69 6.67
CA ASP A 63 -29.94 17.05 7.34
C ASP A 63 -29.28 16.03 6.39
N MET A 64 -28.14 16.39 5.82
CA MET A 64 -27.44 15.59 4.81
C MET A 64 -26.28 14.81 5.46
N PRO A 65 -26.31 13.47 5.44
CA PRO A 65 -25.16 12.65 5.86
C PRO A 65 -23.94 12.90 4.96
N VAL A 66 -22.77 13.04 5.58
CA VAL A 66 -21.49 13.19 4.89
C VAL A 66 -20.51 12.13 5.39
N VAL A 67 -20.01 11.30 4.47
CA VAL A 67 -18.92 10.36 4.74
C VAL A 67 -17.65 10.88 4.10
N VAL A 68 -16.64 11.15 4.92
CA VAL A 68 -15.29 11.52 4.46
C VAL A 68 -14.44 10.26 4.41
N LEU A 69 -14.13 9.81 3.19
CA LEU A 69 -13.28 8.65 2.94
C LEU A 69 -11.82 9.08 2.74
N THR A 70 -10.94 8.57 3.60
CA THR A 70 -9.50 8.82 3.52
C THR A 70 -8.73 7.51 3.39
N ALA A 71 -7.96 7.37 2.32
CA ALA A 71 -7.03 6.26 2.15
C ALA A 71 -5.73 6.52 2.91
N ASP A 72 -5.48 5.73 3.95
CA ASP A 72 -4.19 5.63 4.61
C ASP A 72 -3.36 4.53 3.94
N THR A 73 -2.37 4.95 3.15
CA THR A 73 -1.49 4.02 2.44
C THR A 73 -0.46 3.35 3.35
N GLN A 74 -0.38 3.76 4.63
CA GLN A 74 0.58 3.32 5.66
C GLN A 74 2.06 3.58 5.33
N VAL A 75 2.35 4.19 4.18
CA VAL A 75 3.69 4.63 3.77
C VAL A 75 3.71 6.11 3.37
N GLU A 76 2.67 6.86 3.72
CA GLU A 76 2.54 8.27 3.40
C GLU A 76 3.64 9.11 4.07
N ASN A 77 3.97 10.27 3.51
CA ASN A 77 4.89 11.20 4.19
C ASN A 77 4.41 11.47 5.63
N PRO A 78 5.26 11.32 6.67
CA PRO A 78 4.82 11.47 8.06
C PRO A 78 4.16 12.80 8.38
N SER A 79 4.58 13.89 7.73
CA SER A 79 3.95 15.21 7.88
C SER A 79 2.55 15.26 7.27
N MET A 80 2.34 14.58 6.14
CA MET A 80 1.01 14.45 5.54
C MET A 80 0.09 13.57 6.39
N THR A 81 0.61 12.47 6.96
CA THR A 81 -0.18 11.64 7.91
C THR A 81 -0.63 12.46 9.11
N ARG A 82 0.28 13.23 9.74
CA ARG A 82 -0.09 14.11 10.86
C ARG A 82 -1.07 15.21 10.45
N LEU A 83 -0.89 15.79 9.27
CA LEU A 83 -1.81 16.78 8.73
C LEU A 83 -3.20 16.17 8.57
N ALA A 84 -3.30 14.99 7.95
CA ALA A 84 -4.56 14.30 7.72
C ALA A 84 -5.31 14.02 9.04
N VAL A 85 -4.63 13.48 10.05
CA VAL A 85 -5.23 13.24 11.37
C VAL A 85 -5.68 14.54 12.03
N ARG A 86 -4.84 15.59 12.00
CA ARG A 86 -5.16 16.89 12.59
C ARG A 86 -6.36 17.55 11.91
N MET A 87 -6.38 17.57 10.58
CA MET A 87 -7.46 18.18 9.80
C MET A 87 -8.76 17.37 9.90
N SER A 88 -8.66 16.05 9.99
CA SER A 88 -9.81 15.17 10.26
C SER A 88 -10.44 15.45 11.63
N SER A 89 -9.61 15.57 12.68
CA SER A 89 -10.10 15.95 14.01
C SER A 89 -10.74 17.34 14.00
N ALA A 90 -10.11 18.33 13.36
CA ALA A 90 -10.66 19.69 13.25
C ALA A 90 -12.00 19.71 12.48
N MET A 91 -12.13 18.87 11.44
CA MET A 91 -13.36 18.69 10.69
C MET A 91 -14.49 18.12 11.55
N LEU A 92 -14.21 17.09 12.35
CA LEU A 92 -15.21 16.50 13.24
C LEU A 92 -15.65 17.49 14.31
N THR A 93 -14.72 18.25 14.90
CA THR A 93 -15.06 19.35 15.84
C THR A 93 -15.92 20.42 15.16
N PHE A 94 -15.54 20.87 13.96
CA PHE A 94 -16.34 21.82 13.20
C PHE A 94 -17.75 21.30 12.90
N ALA A 95 -17.86 20.01 12.54
CA ALA A 95 -19.14 19.36 12.31
C ALA A 95 -19.99 19.34 13.58
N GLU A 96 -19.43 18.97 14.73
CA GLU A 96 -20.13 18.97 16.02
C GLU A 96 -20.63 20.37 16.40
N GLU A 97 -19.77 21.40 16.30
CA GLU A 97 -20.10 22.80 16.61
C GLU A 97 -21.28 23.34 15.77
N HIS A 98 -21.42 22.87 14.53
CA HIS A 98 -22.50 23.24 13.62
C HIS A 98 -23.61 22.17 13.56
N GLY A 99 -23.48 21.11 14.35
CA GLY A 99 -24.33 19.91 14.39
C GLY A 99 -24.49 19.18 13.04
N LEU A 100 -23.49 19.22 12.17
CA LEU A 100 -23.54 18.55 10.86
C LEU A 100 -23.36 17.03 11.04
N ASN A 101 -24.10 16.23 10.28
CA ASN A 101 -23.94 14.78 10.24
C ASN A 101 -22.73 14.38 9.38
N VAL A 102 -21.53 14.38 9.99
CA VAL A 102 -20.27 14.07 9.31
C VAL A 102 -19.57 12.91 10.00
N GLU A 103 -19.21 11.89 9.22
CA GLU A 103 -18.43 10.73 9.66
C GLU A 103 -17.08 10.69 8.91
N GLN A 104 -16.00 10.36 9.63
CA GLN A 104 -14.71 10.04 9.04
C GLN A 104 -14.54 8.52 8.91
N ARG A 105 -14.24 8.03 7.70
CA ARG A 105 -13.85 6.63 7.46
C ARG A 105 -12.44 6.55 6.91
N TRP A 106 -11.56 5.84 7.64
CA TRP A 106 -10.20 5.55 7.21
C TRP A 106 -10.15 4.17 6.54
N VAL A 107 -9.47 4.09 5.40
CA VAL A 107 -9.30 2.82 4.68
C VAL A 107 -7.83 2.53 4.50
N THR A 108 -7.42 1.30 4.83
CA THR A 108 -6.03 0.84 4.76
C THR A 108 -5.89 -0.33 3.78
N PRO A 109 -4.68 -0.55 3.22
CA PRO A 109 -4.39 -1.78 2.50
C PRO A 109 -4.67 -3.01 3.34
N ALA A 110 -5.00 -4.12 2.69
CA ALA A 110 -4.95 -5.41 3.37
C ALA A 110 -3.53 -5.63 3.91
N PRO A 111 -3.34 -6.16 5.13
CA PRO A 111 -2.04 -6.32 5.75
C PRO A 111 -1.01 -7.07 4.87
N ALA A 112 -1.45 -8.07 4.10
CA ALA A 112 -0.60 -8.80 3.16
C ALA A 112 -0.18 -7.98 1.91
N ASP A 113 -0.94 -6.93 1.57
CA ASP A 113 -0.68 -5.98 0.48
C ASP A 113 0.12 -4.74 0.95
N HIS A 114 0.41 -4.61 2.25
CA HIS A 114 1.26 -3.54 2.77
C HIS A 114 2.61 -3.50 2.02
N TYR A 115 3.07 -2.29 1.67
CA TYR A 115 4.17 -2.14 0.71
C TYR A 115 5.46 -2.82 1.19
N LEU A 116 5.86 -2.62 2.44
CA LEU A 116 7.05 -3.28 2.99
C LEU A 116 6.84 -4.78 3.20
N VAL A 117 5.64 -5.21 3.63
CA VAL A 117 5.33 -6.65 3.80
C VAL A 117 5.50 -7.37 2.47
N SER A 118 4.96 -6.79 1.39
CA SER A 118 5.03 -7.38 0.06
C SER A 118 6.45 -7.56 -0.47
N MET A 119 7.32 -6.57 -0.23
CA MET A 119 8.72 -6.61 -0.65
C MET A 119 9.56 -7.50 0.25
N ILE A 120 9.39 -7.41 1.57
CA ILE A 120 10.16 -8.18 2.55
C ILE A 120 9.75 -9.65 2.50
N GLY A 121 8.47 -9.99 2.42
CA GLY A 121 8.04 -11.37 2.19
C GLY A 121 8.32 -11.88 0.76
N GLY A 122 8.83 -11.00 -0.09
CA GLY A 122 9.36 -11.30 -1.42
C GLY A 122 8.30 -11.61 -2.48
N HIS A 123 7.01 -11.43 -2.21
CA HIS A 123 5.96 -11.70 -3.20
C HIS A 123 5.87 -10.60 -4.27
N ARG A 124 6.39 -9.40 -3.97
CA ARG A 124 6.51 -8.28 -4.92
C ARG A 124 7.88 -7.64 -4.86
N ILE A 125 8.17 -6.87 -5.90
CA ILE A 125 9.32 -5.98 -5.98
C ILE A 125 8.85 -4.52 -5.96
N ALA A 126 9.78 -3.60 -5.68
CA ALA A 126 9.46 -2.17 -5.69
C ALA A 126 8.90 -1.71 -7.05
N SER A 127 7.87 -0.84 -7.01
CA SER A 127 7.30 -0.22 -8.22
C SER A 127 8.19 0.95 -8.68
N VAL A 128 8.94 0.77 -9.76
CA VAL A 128 9.93 1.72 -10.30
C VAL A 128 9.43 2.42 -11.57
N PRO A 129 10.04 3.51 -12.07
CA PRO A 129 9.61 4.14 -13.31
C PRO A 129 9.59 3.15 -14.48
N GLY A 130 8.60 3.26 -15.37
CA GLY A 130 8.44 2.36 -16.52
C GLY A 130 7.72 1.03 -16.23
N THR A 131 7.50 0.65 -14.95
CA THR A 131 6.70 -0.54 -14.61
C THR A 131 5.24 -0.22 -14.32
N LYS A 132 4.37 -1.25 -14.24
CA LYS A 132 3.00 -1.11 -13.73
C LYS A 132 3.06 -0.57 -12.29
N ALA A 133 2.20 0.40 -11.98
CA ALA A 133 2.11 1.03 -10.66
C ALA A 133 1.27 0.17 -9.68
N SER A 134 1.75 -1.04 -9.36
CA SER A 134 1.00 -1.96 -8.50
C SER A 134 0.72 -1.36 -7.12
N CYS A 135 1.65 -0.56 -6.58
CA CYS A 135 1.42 0.15 -5.31
C CYS A 135 0.19 1.05 -5.32
N THR A 136 -0.19 1.66 -6.45
CA THR A 136 -1.42 2.46 -6.54
C THR A 136 -2.66 1.57 -6.46
N MET A 137 -2.61 0.39 -7.09
CA MET A 137 -3.69 -0.58 -7.03
C MET A 137 -3.87 -1.13 -5.61
N ASP A 138 -2.77 -1.61 -5.02
CA ASP A 138 -2.76 -2.33 -3.74
C ASP A 138 -3.05 -1.39 -2.55
N LEU A 139 -2.40 -0.22 -2.52
CA LEU A 139 -2.44 0.66 -1.34
C LEU A 139 -3.58 1.68 -1.36
N LYS A 140 -4.18 1.95 -2.52
CA LYS A 140 -5.17 3.02 -2.68
C LYS A 140 -6.45 2.58 -3.36
N ILE A 141 -6.36 1.99 -4.55
CA ILE A 141 -7.56 1.69 -5.35
C ILE A 141 -8.39 0.57 -4.73
N ARG A 142 -7.81 -0.62 -4.49
CA ARG A 142 -8.55 -1.75 -3.91
C ARG A 142 -9.15 -1.45 -2.53
N PRO A 143 -8.44 -0.80 -1.59
CA PRO A 143 -9.05 -0.41 -0.31
C PRO A 143 -10.23 0.55 -0.46
N MET A 144 -10.10 1.54 -1.35
CA MET A 144 -11.19 2.50 -1.61
C MET A 144 -12.38 1.83 -2.30
N ASP A 145 -12.14 0.89 -3.22
CA ASP A 145 -13.21 0.18 -3.92
C ASP A 145 -14.00 -0.74 -2.97
N ARG A 146 -13.33 -1.39 -2.01
CA ARG A 146 -14.02 -2.12 -0.92
C ARG A 146 -14.91 -1.19 -0.09
N ALA A 147 -14.37 -0.07 0.39
CA ALA A 147 -15.16 0.88 1.18
C ALA A 147 -16.32 1.50 0.38
N ARG A 148 -16.16 1.70 -0.94
CA ARG A 148 -17.27 2.13 -1.81
C ARG A 148 -18.33 1.04 -1.96
N ALA A 149 -17.94 -0.24 -2.01
CA ALA A 149 -18.88 -1.35 -2.02
C ALA A 149 -19.69 -1.39 -0.72
N ASP A 150 -19.03 -1.20 0.43
CA ASP A 150 -19.70 -1.13 1.75
C ASP A 150 -20.70 0.03 1.81
N LEU A 151 -20.31 1.22 1.33
CA LEU A 151 -21.22 2.37 1.25
C LEU A 151 -22.41 2.10 0.35
N LYS A 152 -22.23 1.42 -0.78
CA LYS A 152 -23.35 1.03 -1.66
C LYS A 152 -24.30 0.06 -0.97
N ALA A 153 -23.77 -0.88 -0.19
CA ALA A 153 -24.58 -1.80 0.60
C ALA A 153 -25.36 -1.06 1.71
N GLU A 154 -24.78 -0.01 2.29
CA GLU A 154 -25.37 0.78 3.36
C GLU A 154 -26.44 1.78 2.87
N PHE A 155 -26.15 2.53 1.79
CA PHE A 155 -26.98 3.66 1.35
C PHE A 155 -27.77 3.41 0.05
N GLY A 156 -27.44 2.38 -0.72
CA GLY A 156 -27.90 2.22 -2.11
C GLY A 156 -27.11 3.10 -3.09
N ALA A 157 -26.74 2.56 -4.24
CA ALA A 157 -25.80 3.20 -5.16
C ALA A 157 -26.33 4.54 -5.72
N GLU A 158 -27.60 4.59 -6.06
CA GLU A 158 -28.30 5.77 -6.60
C GLU A 158 -28.37 6.94 -5.63
N ASN A 159 -28.22 6.68 -4.33
CA ASN A 159 -28.27 7.71 -3.29
C ASN A 159 -26.90 8.33 -3.00
N ILE A 160 -25.81 7.81 -3.59
CA ILE A 160 -24.45 8.26 -3.32
C ILE A 160 -24.03 9.34 -4.31
N LEU A 161 -23.68 10.52 -3.78
CA LEU A 161 -22.95 11.55 -4.50
C LEU A 161 -21.49 11.59 -4.04
N THR A 162 -20.57 11.18 -4.91
CA THR A 162 -19.13 11.32 -4.69
C THR A 162 -18.66 12.70 -5.11
N LEU A 163 -17.95 13.39 -4.21
CA LEU A 163 -17.31 14.68 -4.43
C LEU A 163 -15.80 14.50 -4.50
N ILE A 164 -15.17 14.96 -5.59
CA ILE A 164 -13.73 14.79 -5.82
C ILE A 164 -13.03 16.11 -6.20
N GLY A 165 -11.80 16.28 -5.73
CA GLY A 165 -10.95 17.44 -6.01
C GLY A 165 -10.07 17.30 -7.26
N THR A 166 -10.64 16.88 -8.39
CA THR A 166 -9.93 16.84 -9.68
C THR A 166 -10.05 18.18 -10.41
N ARG A 167 -9.00 18.58 -11.16
CA ARG A 167 -8.96 19.84 -11.92
C ARG A 167 -8.43 19.63 -13.34
N TYR A 168 -9.02 20.32 -14.32
CA TYR A 168 -8.59 20.20 -15.71
C TYR A 168 -7.15 20.66 -15.96
N GLU A 169 -6.69 21.63 -15.16
CA GLU A 169 -5.34 22.20 -15.24
C GLU A 169 -4.30 21.41 -14.42
N GLU A 170 -4.67 20.30 -13.77
CA GLU A 170 -3.71 19.51 -12.98
C GLU A 170 -2.62 18.87 -13.85
N SER A 171 -3.01 18.33 -15.01
CA SER A 171 -2.09 17.93 -16.10
C SER A 171 -2.86 17.74 -17.40
N GLN A 172 -2.17 17.78 -18.55
CA GLN A 172 -2.81 17.51 -19.85
C GLN A 172 -3.49 16.13 -19.90
N GLU A 173 -2.81 15.10 -19.38
CA GLU A 173 -3.34 13.74 -19.34
C GLU A 173 -4.58 13.64 -18.44
N ARG A 174 -4.52 14.20 -17.23
CA ARG A 174 -5.65 14.19 -16.28
C ARG A 174 -6.83 14.99 -16.83
N GLY A 175 -6.58 16.18 -17.38
CA GLY A 175 -7.61 17.01 -17.98
C GLY A 175 -8.27 16.34 -19.20
N SER A 176 -7.51 15.65 -20.05
CA SER A 176 -8.05 14.86 -21.16
C SER A 176 -8.94 13.71 -20.65
N ALA A 177 -8.47 12.99 -19.64
CA ALA A 177 -9.22 11.88 -19.04
C ALA A 177 -10.54 12.35 -18.38
N MET A 178 -10.52 13.48 -17.66
CA MET A 178 -11.72 14.10 -17.07
C MET A 178 -12.74 14.48 -18.15
N ARG A 179 -12.30 15.17 -19.21
CA ARG A 179 -13.17 15.56 -20.33
C ARG A 179 -13.78 14.35 -21.04
N LYS A 180 -12.98 13.29 -21.23
CA LYS A 180 -13.46 12.03 -21.82
C LYS A 180 -14.51 11.34 -20.95
N ARG A 181 -14.41 11.44 -19.62
CA ARG A 181 -15.42 10.93 -18.68
C ARG A 181 -16.66 11.81 -18.58
N GLY A 182 -16.57 13.08 -18.98
CA GLY A 182 -17.66 14.04 -18.83
C GLY A 182 -17.80 14.60 -17.42
N GLU A 183 -16.70 14.64 -16.65
CA GLU A 183 -16.70 15.30 -15.34
C GLU A 183 -17.06 16.79 -15.48
N SER A 184 -17.64 17.39 -14.44
CA SER A 184 -18.05 18.79 -14.46
C SER A 184 -18.02 19.41 -13.08
N ALA A 185 -17.82 20.73 -13.03
CA ALA A 185 -17.95 21.53 -11.81
C ALA A 185 -19.40 21.76 -11.37
N SER A 186 -20.37 21.62 -12.28
CA SER A 186 -21.77 22.01 -12.02
C SER A 186 -22.79 20.91 -12.24
N LYS A 187 -22.49 19.90 -13.06
CA LYS A 187 -23.41 18.82 -13.39
C LYS A 187 -22.87 17.48 -12.88
N PRO A 188 -23.58 16.79 -11.97
CA PRO A 188 -23.19 15.44 -11.58
C PRO A 188 -23.21 14.49 -12.77
N LEU A 189 -22.23 13.59 -12.82
CA LEU A 189 -22.11 12.51 -13.77
C LEU A 189 -22.59 11.22 -13.12
N THR A 190 -23.58 10.54 -13.72
CA THR A 190 -23.95 9.18 -13.30
C THR A 190 -22.91 8.19 -13.80
N GLN A 191 -22.33 7.42 -12.89
CA GLN A 191 -21.33 6.40 -13.15
C GLN A 191 -21.99 5.08 -13.55
N ALA A 192 -21.22 4.18 -14.16
CA ALA A 192 -21.72 2.87 -14.59
C ALA A 192 -22.23 1.99 -13.45
N ASP A 193 -21.81 2.28 -12.22
CA ASP A 193 -22.19 1.56 -11.01
C ASP A 193 -23.41 2.16 -10.28
N GLY A 194 -24.10 3.10 -10.91
CA GLY A 194 -25.30 3.76 -10.37
C GLY A 194 -25.04 4.98 -9.49
N THR A 195 -23.80 5.18 -9.03
CA THR A 195 -23.45 6.35 -8.19
C THR A 195 -23.33 7.63 -9.02
N THR A 196 -23.35 8.79 -8.37
CA THR A 196 -23.11 10.08 -9.03
C THR A 196 -21.77 10.68 -8.60
N LEU A 197 -21.10 11.38 -9.51
CA LEU A 197 -19.81 12.04 -9.30
C LEU A 197 -19.92 13.52 -9.64
N LEU A 198 -19.45 14.40 -8.76
CA LEU A 198 -19.30 15.83 -9.03
C LEU A 198 -17.87 16.26 -8.68
N SER A 199 -17.28 17.13 -9.53
CA SER A 199 -15.92 17.63 -9.37
C SER A 199 -15.97 19.17 -9.21
N PRO A 200 -16.36 19.71 -8.04
CA PRO A 200 -16.81 21.10 -7.88
C PRO A 200 -15.77 22.16 -8.25
N ILE A 201 -14.50 21.77 -8.21
CA ILE A 201 -13.34 22.63 -8.53
C ILE A 201 -12.72 22.30 -9.90
N ALA A 202 -13.40 21.56 -10.77
CA ALA A 202 -12.84 21.10 -12.06
C ALA A 202 -12.23 22.23 -12.91
N ASP A 203 -12.86 23.41 -12.87
CA ASP A 203 -12.46 24.61 -13.63
C ASP A 203 -11.53 25.56 -12.84
N TRP A 204 -11.05 25.17 -11.66
CA TRP A 204 -10.21 26.02 -10.82
C TRP A 204 -8.73 25.92 -11.22
N ALA A 205 -8.05 27.06 -11.20
CA ALA A 205 -6.60 27.13 -11.29
C ALA A 205 -5.97 26.81 -9.93
N LEU A 206 -4.66 26.53 -9.92
CA LEU A 206 -3.93 26.28 -8.66
C LEU A 206 -3.96 27.51 -7.73
N GLY A 207 -3.91 28.72 -8.31
CA GLY A 207 -4.02 29.96 -7.56
C GLY A 207 -5.37 30.11 -6.84
N ASP A 208 -6.46 29.62 -7.42
CA ASP A 208 -7.79 29.66 -6.79
C ASP A 208 -7.87 28.74 -5.56
N VAL A 209 -7.26 27.55 -5.67
CA VAL A 209 -7.16 26.59 -4.55
C VAL A 209 -6.44 27.23 -3.37
N TRP A 210 -5.26 27.81 -3.61
CA TRP A 210 -4.53 28.51 -2.57
C TRP A 210 -5.25 29.76 -2.07
N ALA A 211 -5.93 30.51 -2.93
CA ALA A 211 -6.71 31.67 -2.53
C ALA A 211 -7.83 31.30 -1.56
N LEU A 212 -8.53 30.17 -1.77
CA LEU A 212 -9.56 29.70 -0.84
C LEU A 212 -8.95 29.27 0.49
N LEU A 213 -7.89 28.45 0.47
CA LEU A 213 -7.26 27.93 1.70
C LEU A 213 -6.61 29.04 2.55
N ASN A 214 -6.14 30.12 1.93
CA ASN A 214 -5.61 31.30 2.62
C ASN A 214 -6.70 32.33 3.02
N SER A 215 -7.95 32.15 2.57
CA SER A 215 -8.98 33.17 2.78
C SER A 215 -9.42 33.24 4.25
N THR A 216 -9.58 34.46 4.74
CA THR A 216 -10.23 34.75 6.03
C THR A 216 -11.74 34.72 5.90
N ASP A 217 -12.47 34.54 7.01
CA ASP A 217 -13.95 34.58 7.03
C ASP A 217 -14.51 35.86 6.38
N ARG A 218 -13.84 37.00 6.58
CA ARG A 218 -14.22 38.28 5.97
C ARG A 218 -14.12 38.28 4.45
N GLN A 219 -13.20 37.50 3.87
CA GLN A 219 -12.97 37.43 2.43
C GLN A 219 -13.92 36.44 1.73
N ARG A 220 -14.38 35.38 2.42
CA ARG A 220 -15.22 34.31 1.85
C ARG A 220 -16.69 34.35 2.26
N SER A 221 -17.05 35.13 3.28
CA SER A 221 -18.43 35.31 3.77
C SER A 221 -19.08 34.07 4.42
N PHE A 222 -18.33 33.00 4.70
CA PHE A 222 -18.80 31.80 5.40
C PHE A 222 -17.71 31.19 6.32
N PRO A 223 -18.11 30.46 7.38
CA PRO A 223 -17.15 29.80 8.28
C PRO A 223 -16.51 28.58 7.61
N MET A 224 -15.24 28.32 7.92
CA MET A 224 -14.47 27.18 7.39
C MET A 224 -13.42 26.78 8.42
N LEU A 225 -12.87 25.57 8.27
CA LEU A 225 -11.71 25.13 9.05
C LEU A 225 -10.52 26.08 8.87
N ASP A 226 -9.64 26.12 9.87
CA ASP A 226 -8.32 26.72 9.76
C ASP A 226 -7.37 25.79 8.97
N TYR A 227 -6.99 26.21 7.76
CA TYR A 227 -6.06 25.48 6.89
C TYR A 227 -4.61 25.95 7.02
N THR A 228 -4.28 26.81 7.99
CA THR A 228 -2.89 27.18 8.31
C THR A 228 -1.96 25.97 8.44
N PRO A 229 -2.37 24.83 9.07
CA PRO A 229 -1.54 23.62 9.09
C PRO A 229 -1.28 23.03 7.71
N THR A 230 -2.26 23.09 6.80
CA THR A 230 -2.10 22.63 5.42
C THR A 230 -1.10 23.49 4.67
N LEU A 231 -1.26 24.82 4.77
CA LEU A 231 -0.36 25.79 4.14
C LEU A 231 1.09 25.59 4.61
N ALA A 232 1.31 25.49 5.92
CA ALA A 232 2.64 25.28 6.51
C ALA A 232 3.31 24.00 5.98
N VAL A 233 2.57 22.89 5.84
CA VAL A 233 3.13 21.64 5.31
C VAL A 233 3.55 21.80 3.85
N TYR A 234 2.73 22.45 3.02
CA TYR A 234 3.07 22.66 1.61
C TYR A 234 4.22 23.66 1.40
N GLU A 235 4.34 24.68 2.26
CA GLU A 235 5.51 25.57 2.29
C GLU A 235 6.80 24.80 2.61
N THR A 236 6.76 23.82 3.51
CA THR A 236 7.93 22.95 3.78
C THR A 236 8.30 22.02 2.62
N PHE A 237 7.37 21.76 1.69
CA PHE A 237 7.69 21.08 0.42
C PHE A 237 8.31 22.01 -0.62
N GLY A 238 8.45 23.31 -0.32
CA GLY A 238 8.92 24.32 -1.26
C GLY A 238 7.85 24.83 -2.23
N GLU A 239 6.55 24.56 -1.97
CA GLU A 239 5.47 25.15 -2.76
C GLU A 239 5.18 26.59 -2.30
N SER A 240 4.98 27.49 -3.26
CA SER A 240 4.50 28.86 -2.97
C SER A 240 2.99 28.83 -2.75
N THR A 241 2.59 28.90 -1.48
CA THR A 241 1.19 28.97 -1.02
C THR A 241 0.65 30.41 -1.03
N CYS A 242 1.52 31.42 -1.10
CA CYS A 242 1.15 32.83 -1.06
C CYS A 242 0.46 33.29 -2.36
N SER A 243 -0.78 33.75 -2.23
CA SER A 243 -1.62 34.22 -3.35
C SER A 243 -1.21 35.58 -3.93
N ILE A 244 -0.23 36.29 -3.36
CA ILE A 244 0.24 37.59 -3.88
C ILE A 244 0.85 37.43 -5.29
N GLY A 245 1.40 36.26 -5.62
CA GLY A 245 1.87 35.93 -6.97
C GLY A 245 0.77 35.82 -8.03
N ALA A 246 -0.51 35.76 -7.64
CA ALA A 246 -1.64 35.77 -8.58
C ALA A 246 -2.02 37.17 -9.08
N ILE A 247 -1.46 38.23 -8.47
CA ILE A 247 -1.72 39.63 -8.82
C ILE A 247 -0.64 40.17 -9.78
N ASP A 248 0.52 39.52 -9.84
CA ASP A 248 1.62 39.90 -10.73
C ASP A 248 1.77 38.89 -11.90
N PRO A 249 1.35 39.26 -13.13
CA PRO A 249 1.48 38.39 -14.29
C PRO A 249 2.93 38.03 -14.64
N THR A 250 3.93 38.71 -14.09
CA THR A 250 5.35 38.35 -14.28
C THR A 250 5.81 37.19 -13.38
N PHE A 251 5.07 36.86 -12.32
CA PHE A 251 5.38 35.74 -11.42
C PHE A 251 5.08 34.36 -12.06
N THR A 252 4.39 34.34 -13.19
CA THR A 252 4.05 33.12 -13.94
C THR A 252 5.21 32.56 -14.79
N GLN A 253 6.33 33.28 -14.92
CA GLN A 253 7.42 32.86 -15.81
C GLN A 253 8.60 32.13 -15.14
N GLN A 254 8.70 32.11 -13.81
CA GLN A 254 9.84 31.45 -13.12
C GLN A 254 9.56 30.03 -12.62
N SER A 255 8.34 29.50 -12.78
CA SER A 255 7.99 28.12 -12.40
C SER A 255 7.43 27.29 -13.56
N ALA A 256 7.77 27.63 -14.81
CA ALA A 256 7.57 26.78 -15.99
C ALA A 256 8.59 25.61 -16.08
N GLY A 257 9.07 25.12 -14.95
CA GLY A 257 9.67 23.79 -14.86
C GLY A 257 8.52 22.79 -14.76
N GLY A 258 8.41 21.88 -15.73
CA GLY A 258 7.27 20.98 -15.87
C GLY A 258 6.77 20.39 -14.55
N CYS A 259 5.45 20.21 -14.45
CA CYS A 259 4.69 19.60 -13.34
C CYS A 259 5.14 18.18 -12.89
N GLY A 260 6.31 17.71 -13.33
CA GLY A 260 7.00 16.51 -12.85
C GLY A 260 8.07 16.74 -11.78
N SER A 261 8.46 17.99 -11.48
CA SER A 261 9.54 18.31 -10.51
C SER A 261 9.11 19.13 -9.29
N ALA A 262 7.93 19.75 -9.29
CA ALA A 262 7.35 20.39 -8.10
C ALA A 262 6.85 19.31 -7.12
N GLY A 263 7.22 19.46 -5.84
CA GLY A 263 7.11 18.44 -4.79
C GLY A 263 5.74 17.77 -4.70
N ARG A 264 5.61 16.58 -5.29
CA ARG A 264 4.47 15.72 -4.98
C ARG A 264 4.65 15.26 -3.53
N SER A 265 3.72 15.61 -2.66
CA SER A 265 3.60 15.12 -1.28
C SER A 265 3.22 13.63 -1.27
N GLY A 266 4.14 12.80 -1.75
CA GLY A 266 3.93 11.35 -1.91
C GLY A 266 4.48 10.53 -0.74
N CYS A 267 4.30 9.23 -0.84
CA CYS A 267 4.75 8.27 0.15
C CYS A 267 6.28 8.28 0.33
N TRP A 268 6.75 8.15 1.58
CA TRP A 268 8.20 8.17 1.87
C TRP A 268 8.95 7.01 1.21
N ALA A 269 8.24 5.92 0.92
CA ALA A 269 8.77 4.72 0.28
C ALA A 269 8.67 4.74 -1.26
N CYS A 270 8.27 5.87 -1.87
CA CYS A 270 8.02 5.96 -3.30
C CYS A 270 9.26 5.59 -4.14
N GLN A 271 9.12 4.57 -5.00
CA GLN A 271 10.18 4.16 -5.93
C GLN A 271 9.91 4.57 -7.39
N ARG A 272 8.77 5.23 -7.63
CA ARG A 272 8.32 5.70 -8.95
C ARG A 272 8.97 7.01 -9.40
N VAL A 273 9.77 7.63 -8.53
CA VAL A 273 10.52 8.86 -8.81
C VAL A 273 12.01 8.58 -8.71
N THR A 274 12.82 9.28 -9.49
CA THR A 274 14.28 9.16 -9.44
C THR A 274 14.86 9.79 -8.18
N ARG A 275 14.20 10.83 -7.65
CA ARG A 275 14.50 11.53 -6.40
C ARG A 275 13.22 12.05 -5.77
N ASP A 276 13.09 11.93 -4.45
CA ASP A 276 11.96 12.50 -3.72
C ASP A 276 12.35 13.85 -3.12
N ASN A 277 12.18 14.91 -3.92
CA ASN A 277 12.51 16.26 -3.49
C ASN A 277 11.65 16.71 -2.30
N SER A 278 10.43 16.18 -2.14
CA SER A 278 9.51 16.61 -1.08
C SER A 278 9.97 16.13 0.30
N LEU A 279 10.31 14.84 0.41
CA LEU A 279 10.79 14.26 1.66
C LEU A 279 12.20 14.73 2.00
N GLU A 280 13.05 14.91 0.99
CA GLU A 280 14.40 15.46 1.20
C GLU A 280 14.37 16.92 1.66
N ALA A 281 13.54 17.78 1.07
CA ALA A 281 13.38 19.16 1.53
C ALA A 281 12.87 19.25 2.98
N MET A 282 12.04 18.29 3.39
CA MET A 282 11.58 18.21 4.77
C MET A 282 12.67 17.89 5.79
N LEU A 283 13.84 17.39 5.39
CA LEU A 283 14.92 17.09 6.35
C LEU A 283 15.46 18.34 7.05
N ASP A 284 15.36 19.50 6.42
CA ASP A 284 15.80 20.77 7.01
C ASP A 284 14.95 21.13 8.25
N THR A 285 13.65 20.86 8.20
CA THR A 285 12.71 21.13 9.30
C THR A 285 12.46 19.91 10.19
N ASN A 286 12.58 18.71 9.63
CA ASN A 286 12.29 17.43 10.27
C ASN A 286 13.44 16.43 10.03
N PRO A 287 14.64 16.68 10.61
CA PRO A 287 15.81 15.82 10.43
C PRO A 287 15.58 14.38 10.93
N GLY A 288 14.55 14.16 11.74
CA GLY A 288 14.14 12.83 12.18
C GLY A 288 13.64 11.89 11.10
N TYR A 289 13.34 12.38 9.88
CA TYR A 289 12.94 11.52 8.75
C TYR A 289 14.12 11.01 7.93
N ALA A 290 15.35 11.37 8.28
CA ALA A 290 16.55 10.89 7.59
C ALA A 290 16.60 9.36 7.44
N PRO A 291 16.19 8.54 8.44
CA PRO A 291 16.13 7.08 8.28
C PRO A 291 15.16 6.62 7.19
N LEU A 292 14.00 7.28 7.01
CA LEU A 292 13.01 6.94 5.98
C LEU A 292 13.53 7.26 4.58
N VAL A 293 14.12 8.46 4.41
CA VAL A 293 14.78 8.86 3.16
C VAL A 293 15.87 7.86 2.80
N ARG A 294 16.69 7.50 3.79
CA ARG A 294 17.81 6.58 3.59
C ARG A 294 17.34 5.17 3.24
N LEU A 295 16.31 4.65 3.91
CA LEU A 295 15.72 3.35 3.59
C LEU A 295 15.13 3.35 2.18
N SER A 296 14.42 4.41 1.79
CA SER A 296 13.89 4.57 0.43
C SER A 296 14.99 4.56 -0.64
N ARG A 297 16.08 5.32 -0.42
CA ARG A 297 17.27 5.31 -1.31
C ARG A 297 17.94 3.94 -1.36
N THR A 298 17.98 3.22 -0.24
CA THR A 298 18.54 1.87 -0.16
C THR A 298 17.74 0.87 -1.01
N ILE A 299 16.41 0.92 -0.92
CA ILE A 299 15.52 0.10 -1.75
C ILE A 299 15.76 0.37 -3.24
N ARG A 300 15.92 1.64 -3.61
CA ARG A 300 16.20 2.06 -4.99
C ARG A 300 17.53 1.54 -5.51
N ALA A 301 18.61 1.82 -4.78
CA ALA A 301 19.97 1.45 -5.16
C ALA A 301 20.12 -0.08 -5.26
N GLY A 302 19.45 -0.83 -4.39
CA GLY A 302 19.47 -2.29 -4.41
C GLY A 302 18.51 -2.94 -5.37
N HIS A 303 17.58 -2.19 -5.98
CA HIS A 303 16.56 -2.77 -6.84
C HIS A 303 17.19 -3.49 -8.03
N TYR A 304 18.07 -2.84 -8.81
CA TYR A 304 18.63 -3.42 -10.03
C TYR A 304 19.92 -4.23 -9.84
N LEU A 305 20.24 -4.66 -8.61
CA LEU A 305 21.42 -5.49 -8.37
C LEU A 305 21.10 -6.97 -8.65
N PRO A 306 21.85 -7.66 -9.54
CA PRO A 306 21.63 -9.07 -9.84
C PRO A 306 21.64 -9.98 -8.60
N GLU A 307 22.51 -9.73 -7.63
CA GLU A 307 22.60 -10.52 -6.40
C GLU A 307 21.39 -10.34 -5.46
N ASN A 308 20.63 -9.27 -5.65
CA ASN A 308 19.41 -8.99 -4.88
C ASN A 308 18.16 -9.61 -5.51
N ARG A 309 18.30 -10.31 -6.65
CA ARG A 309 17.18 -10.94 -7.36
C ARG A 309 17.07 -12.42 -7.05
N SER A 310 15.83 -12.90 -7.01
CA SER A 310 15.51 -14.31 -7.15
C SER A 310 15.12 -14.57 -8.60
N TYR A 311 15.63 -15.68 -9.15
CA TYR A 311 15.49 -16.03 -10.56
C TYR A 311 14.43 -17.11 -10.81
N LEU A 312 13.79 -17.63 -9.77
CA LEU A 312 12.82 -18.71 -9.87
C LEU A 312 11.39 -18.16 -9.70
N ALA A 313 10.50 -18.55 -10.61
CA ALA A 313 9.07 -18.37 -10.42
C ALA A 313 8.58 -19.18 -9.23
N ARG A 314 7.70 -18.60 -8.41
CA ARG A 314 7.10 -19.26 -7.25
C ARG A 314 5.87 -20.09 -7.64
N SER A 315 5.96 -20.77 -8.77
CA SER A 315 4.88 -21.58 -9.35
C SER A 315 5.45 -22.61 -10.30
N ILE A 316 4.83 -23.79 -10.32
CA ILE A 316 5.13 -24.84 -11.30
C ILE A 316 4.00 -24.83 -12.33
N THR A 317 4.37 -24.72 -13.61
CA THR A 317 3.44 -24.79 -14.74
C THR A 317 3.95 -25.86 -15.70
N ASP A 318 3.12 -26.85 -16.03
CA ASP A 318 3.46 -27.96 -16.92
C ASP A 318 4.77 -28.68 -16.54
N GLY A 319 4.96 -28.96 -15.24
CA GLY A 319 6.16 -29.63 -14.71
C GLY A 319 7.43 -28.78 -14.78
N ARG A 320 7.29 -27.46 -15.02
CA ARG A 320 8.42 -26.55 -15.19
C ARG A 320 8.33 -25.34 -14.28
N ILE A 321 9.49 -24.87 -13.83
CA ILE A 321 9.65 -23.61 -13.11
C ILE A 321 10.24 -22.58 -14.09
N LYS A 322 9.53 -21.47 -14.28
CA LYS A 322 10.01 -20.37 -15.13
C LYS A 322 11.19 -19.65 -14.47
N VAL A 323 12.22 -19.35 -15.26
CA VAL A 323 13.43 -18.63 -14.81
C VAL A 323 13.42 -17.20 -15.34
N PHE A 324 13.33 -16.22 -14.43
CA PHE A 324 13.23 -14.79 -14.72
C PHE A 324 13.52 -13.92 -13.49
N ALA A 325 14.04 -12.71 -13.68
CA ALA A 325 14.49 -11.83 -12.60
C ALA A 325 13.38 -10.95 -11.99
N ASN A 326 12.34 -11.55 -11.42
CA ASN A 326 11.15 -10.82 -10.94
C ASN A 326 10.88 -10.93 -9.43
N GLY A 327 11.72 -11.66 -8.68
CA GLY A 327 11.64 -11.74 -7.23
C GLY A 327 12.83 -11.05 -6.55
N TYR A 328 12.69 -10.73 -5.26
CA TYR A 328 13.83 -10.40 -4.41
C TYR A 328 14.45 -11.67 -3.81
N SER A 329 15.78 -11.69 -3.68
CA SER A 329 16.52 -12.80 -3.07
C SER A 329 16.26 -12.89 -1.57
N ALA A 330 16.53 -14.06 -0.99
CA ALA A 330 16.48 -14.27 0.46
C ALA A 330 17.38 -13.26 1.18
N GLN A 331 18.63 -13.11 0.74
CA GLN A 331 19.59 -12.21 1.38
C GLN A 331 19.12 -10.75 1.34
N TRP A 332 18.50 -10.31 0.23
CA TRP A 332 17.97 -8.96 0.12
C TRP A 332 16.76 -8.74 1.03
N THR A 333 15.80 -9.67 1.03
CA THR A 333 14.63 -9.59 1.90
C THR A 333 14.99 -9.60 3.40
N ALA A 334 15.99 -10.39 3.81
CA ALA A 334 16.53 -10.35 5.16
C ALA A 334 17.16 -9.00 5.51
N LYS A 335 17.92 -8.39 4.58
CA LYS A 335 18.47 -7.03 4.79
C LYS A 335 17.37 -5.99 4.94
N LEU A 336 16.33 -6.05 4.10
CA LEU A 336 15.18 -5.15 4.21
C LEU A 336 14.48 -5.28 5.56
N LEU A 337 14.25 -6.50 6.06
CA LEU A 337 13.69 -6.73 7.39
C LEU A 337 14.58 -6.16 8.50
N LYS A 338 15.88 -6.46 8.45
CA LYS A 338 16.89 -5.96 9.41
C LYS A 338 16.89 -4.44 9.48
N TRP A 339 16.88 -3.76 8.33
CA TRP A 339 16.84 -2.30 8.27
C TRP A 339 15.51 -1.73 8.76
N ALA A 340 14.37 -2.28 8.32
CA ALA A 340 13.05 -1.81 8.76
C ALA A 340 12.89 -1.92 10.28
N LEU A 341 13.21 -3.08 10.86
CA LEU A 341 13.18 -3.29 12.31
C LEU A 341 14.17 -2.40 13.05
N SER A 342 15.38 -2.18 12.50
CA SER A 342 16.37 -1.31 13.14
C SER A 342 15.94 0.16 13.14
N VAL A 343 15.25 0.61 12.08
CA VAL A 343 14.68 1.96 12.01
C VAL A 343 13.55 2.11 13.02
N ASP A 344 12.64 1.14 13.10
CA ASP A 344 11.55 1.15 14.09
C ASP A 344 12.08 1.13 15.52
N ALA A 345 13.01 0.23 15.82
CA ALA A 345 13.58 0.07 17.15
C ALA A 345 14.40 1.30 17.58
N ALA A 346 15.17 1.92 16.68
CA ALA A 346 15.89 3.16 16.98
C ALA A 346 14.93 4.33 17.25
N GLU A 347 13.76 4.36 16.60
CA GLU A 347 12.73 5.35 16.88
C GLU A 347 12.02 5.10 18.22
N ASP A 348 11.80 3.83 18.57
CA ASP A 348 11.27 3.41 19.88
C ASP A 348 12.23 3.77 21.01
N ASP A 349 13.53 3.44 20.87
CA ASP A 349 14.59 3.79 21.81
C ASP A 349 14.64 5.31 22.04
N ARG A 350 14.51 6.09 20.96
CA ARG A 350 14.45 7.55 21.04
C ARG A 350 13.18 8.01 21.76
N ALA A 351 12.03 7.46 21.41
CA ALA A 351 10.76 7.84 22.02
C ALA A 351 10.79 7.58 23.53
N MET A 352 11.24 6.40 23.94
CA MET A 352 11.43 6.00 25.34
C MET A 352 12.42 6.92 26.06
N ARG A 353 13.61 7.14 25.50
CA ARG A 353 14.67 7.98 26.11
C ARG A 353 14.25 9.45 26.26
N THR A 354 13.45 9.97 25.35
CA THR A 354 13.05 11.39 25.34
C THR A 354 11.69 11.65 25.99
N GLY A 355 10.91 10.61 26.27
CA GLY A 355 9.51 10.72 26.69
C GLY A 355 8.58 11.34 25.63
N LYS A 356 9.04 11.49 24.38
CA LYS A 356 8.28 12.08 23.28
C LYS A 356 7.73 10.98 22.38
N ALA A 357 6.51 11.17 21.87
CA ALA A 357 5.90 10.28 20.87
C ALA A 357 6.81 10.06 19.64
N ARG A 358 6.58 8.95 18.92
CA ARG A 358 7.30 8.61 17.69
C ARG A 358 7.12 9.72 16.65
N ARG A 359 8.18 10.00 15.89
CA ARG A 359 8.21 11.03 14.83
C ARG A 359 7.48 10.58 13.57
N PHE A 360 7.44 9.28 13.33
CA PHE A 360 6.74 8.63 12.22
C PHE A 360 6.05 7.33 12.71
N PRO A 361 4.99 6.86 12.02
CA PRO A 361 4.31 5.60 12.34
C PRO A 361 5.23 4.37 12.26
N ARG A 362 4.83 3.24 12.85
CA ARG A 362 5.65 2.02 12.83
C ARG A 362 5.68 1.49 11.40
N LEU A 363 6.86 1.12 10.92
CA LEU A 363 7.02 0.63 9.54
C LEU A 363 6.39 -0.75 9.38
N LEU A 364 6.50 -1.59 10.41
CA LEU A 364 5.91 -2.93 10.45
C LEU A 364 5.21 -3.16 11.79
N SER A 365 3.89 -3.35 11.79
CA SER A 365 3.15 -3.83 12.97
C SER A 365 3.49 -5.29 13.26
N GLU A 366 3.10 -5.77 14.43
CA GLU A 366 3.25 -7.17 14.84
C GLU A 366 2.53 -8.11 13.87
N GLU A 367 1.36 -7.71 13.38
CA GLU A 367 0.64 -8.40 12.31
C GLU A 367 1.49 -8.48 11.03
N HIS A 368 2.08 -7.37 10.58
CA HIS A 368 2.95 -7.34 9.41
C HIS A 368 4.15 -8.27 9.57
N LEU A 369 4.71 -8.38 10.77
CA LEU A 369 5.81 -9.27 11.07
C LEU A 369 5.42 -10.75 10.95
N MET A 370 4.26 -11.13 11.49
CA MET A 370 3.75 -12.50 11.34
C MET A 370 3.44 -12.85 9.89
N LEU A 371 2.95 -11.89 9.10
CA LEU A 371 2.74 -12.10 7.67
C LEU A 371 4.05 -12.25 6.90
N ILE A 372 5.12 -11.55 7.28
CA ILE A 372 6.45 -11.74 6.70
C ILE A 372 6.97 -13.15 7.04
N ALA A 373 6.86 -13.56 8.30
CA ALA A 373 7.23 -14.90 8.77
C ALA A 373 6.50 -16.00 7.97
N PHE A 374 5.18 -15.87 7.89
CA PHE A 374 4.32 -16.74 7.12
C PHE A 374 4.70 -16.79 5.64
N GLN A 375 4.99 -15.64 5.02
CA GLN A 375 5.39 -15.59 3.61
C GLN A 375 6.74 -16.27 3.38
N TRP A 376 7.71 -16.11 4.27
CA TRP A 376 9.01 -16.76 4.16
C TRP A 376 8.91 -18.27 4.27
N ALA A 377 8.15 -18.77 5.25
CA ALA A 377 7.86 -20.20 5.39
C ALA A 377 7.06 -20.74 4.19
N ARG A 378 6.01 -20.02 3.78
CA ARG A 378 5.16 -20.39 2.62
C ARG A 378 5.97 -20.55 1.34
N TYR A 379 6.86 -19.62 1.03
CA TYR A 379 7.61 -19.65 -0.23
C TYR A 379 8.90 -20.48 -0.15
N GLY A 380 9.25 -20.99 1.04
CA GLY A 380 10.57 -21.55 1.30
C GLY A 380 11.68 -20.56 0.94
N LEU A 381 11.43 -19.25 1.11
CA LEU A 381 12.35 -18.20 0.67
C LEU A 381 13.63 -18.21 1.49
N HIS A 382 13.53 -18.62 2.75
CA HIS A 382 14.64 -18.63 3.70
C HIS A 382 14.80 -20.02 4.30
N ARG A 383 15.94 -20.21 4.97
CA ARG A 383 16.07 -21.33 5.92
C ARG A 383 15.06 -21.16 7.05
N PRO A 384 14.46 -22.25 7.53
CA PRO A 384 13.49 -22.18 8.62
C PRO A 384 14.00 -21.41 9.83
N GLY A 385 13.11 -20.61 10.41
CA GLY A 385 13.38 -19.73 11.55
C GLY A 385 14.24 -18.48 11.25
N GLU A 386 14.52 -18.14 9.99
CA GLU A 386 15.31 -16.92 9.69
C GLU A 386 14.59 -15.65 10.16
N PHE A 387 13.27 -15.61 10.02
CA PHE A 387 12.47 -14.50 10.53
C PHE A 387 12.68 -14.32 12.02
N ILE A 388 12.51 -15.38 12.82
CA ILE A 388 12.59 -15.29 14.28
C ILE A 388 14.02 -14.97 14.74
N ARG A 389 15.05 -15.48 14.06
CA ARG A 389 16.44 -15.09 14.32
C ARG A 389 16.66 -13.58 14.13
N ILE A 390 16.14 -13.01 13.05
CA ILE A 390 16.25 -11.57 12.79
C ILE A 390 15.44 -10.77 13.82
N TYR A 391 14.23 -11.23 14.13
CA TYR A 391 13.37 -10.59 15.11
C TYR A 391 14.02 -10.57 16.50
N THR A 392 14.45 -11.72 17.02
CA THR A 392 15.14 -11.82 18.32
C THR A 392 16.41 -10.96 18.33
N ALA A 393 17.21 -11.02 17.26
CA ALA A 393 18.40 -10.21 17.14
C ALA A 393 18.13 -8.70 17.35
N VAL A 394 17.14 -8.14 16.65
CA VAL A 394 16.87 -6.70 16.67
C VAL A 394 16.00 -6.28 17.86
N VAL A 395 14.89 -6.99 18.08
CA VAL A 395 13.84 -6.61 19.02
C VAL A 395 14.18 -7.05 20.44
N MET A 396 14.64 -8.29 20.62
CA MET A 396 14.93 -8.84 21.96
C MET A 396 16.36 -8.52 22.43
N ASN A 397 17.34 -8.67 21.54
CA ASN A 397 18.76 -8.54 21.88
C ASN A 397 19.34 -7.15 21.59
N GLY A 398 18.53 -6.22 21.05
CA GLY A 398 18.94 -4.83 20.85
C GLY A 398 19.94 -4.62 19.71
N GLN A 399 20.16 -5.58 18.81
CA GLN A 399 21.04 -5.37 17.66
C GLN A 399 20.45 -4.30 16.73
N ARG A 400 21.32 -3.49 16.10
CA ARG A 400 20.93 -2.45 15.15
C ARG A 400 21.77 -2.59 13.89
N TYR A 401 21.10 -2.72 12.75
CA TYR A 401 21.74 -2.79 11.43
C TYR A 401 21.73 -1.41 10.80
N ALA A 402 22.93 -0.85 10.59
CA ALA A 402 23.06 0.44 9.94
C ALA A 402 22.57 0.37 8.48
N LEU A 403 21.84 1.42 8.07
CA LEU A 403 21.53 1.64 6.66
C LEU A 403 22.81 2.00 5.88
N PRO A 404 22.91 1.65 4.59
CA PRO A 404 24.07 1.97 3.76
C PRO A 404 24.41 3.47 3.73
N THR A 405 25.69 3.79 3.85
CA THR A 405 26.25 5.13 3.66
C THR A 405 26.07 5.64 2.23
N ASP A 406 26.28 6.93 1.98
CA ASP A 406 26.16 7.48 0.62
C ASP A 406 27.14 6.81 -0.36
N ALA A 407 28.38 6.56 0.08
CA ALA A 407 29.38 5.85 -0.72
C ALA A 407 28.94 4.41 -1.07
N GLU A 408 28.31 3.70 -0.13
CA GLU A 408 27.78 2.35 -0.38
C GLU A 408 26.59 2.39 -1.34
N LEU A 409 25.69 3.36 -1.22
CA LEU A 409 24.58 3.55 -2.15
C LEU A 409 25.05 3.86 -3.58
N ASP A 410 26.09 4.70 -3.70
CA ASP A 410 26.69 5.03 -5.00
C ASP A 410 27.38 3.80 -5.60
N ALA A 411 28.07 3.01 -4.78
CA ALA A 411 28.68 1.74 -5.19
C ALA A 411 27.63 0.69 -5.61
N MET A 412 26.47 0.65 -4.96
CA MET A 412 25.35 -0.19 -5.39
C MET A 412 24.78 0.29 -6.73
N THR A 413 24.60 1.60 -6.88
CA THR A 413 24.03 2.19 -8.09
C THR A 413 24.92 1.98 -9.32
N SER A 414 26.25 2.05 -9.17
CA SER A 414 27.20 1.81 -10.28
C SER A 414 27.22 0.36 -10.76
N ARG A 415 26.76 -0.58 -9.94
CA ARG A 415 26.67 -2.03 -10.24
C ARG A 415 25.28 -2.46 -10.71
N ALA A 416 24.34 -1.52 -10.84
CA ALA A 416 22.99 -1.79 -11.29
C ALA A 416 22.98 -2.38 -12.72
N ASP A 417 22.28 -3.50 -12.89
CA ASP A 417 22.08 -4.15 -14.18
C ASP A 417 20.58 -4.23 -14.50
N THR A 418 20.17 -3.43 -15.49
CA THR A 418 18.79 -3.42 -16.00
C THR A 418 18.55 -4.45 -17.11
N SER A 419 19.61 -5.12 -17.59
CA SER A 419 19.53 -6.02 -18.75
C SER A 419 18.69 -7.27 -18.48
N LEU A 420 18.51 -7.65 -17.22
CA LEU A 420 17.75 -8.85 -16.79
C LEU A 420 16.24 -8.56 -16.58
N VAL A 421 15.85 -7.29 -16.55
CA VAL A 421 14.46 -6.89 -16.22
C VAL A 421 13.52 -7.29 -17.37
N GLY A 422 12.47 -8.03 -17.03
CA GLY A 422 11.41 -8.42 -17.98
C GLY A 422 11.83 -9.47 -19.01
N LYS A 423 13.00 -10.11 -18.85
CA LYS A 423 13.45 -11.19 -19.73
C LYS A 423 13.14 -12.57 -19.15
N ASP A 424 12.62 -13.43 -20.02
CA ASP A 424 12.49 -14.85 -19.76
C ASP A 424 13.81 -15.53 -20.12
N LEU A 425 14.48 -16.12 -19.14
CA LEU A 425 15.80 -16.72 -19.31
C LEU A 425 15.69 -18.19 -19.75
N GLY A 426 14.63 -18.86 -19.30
CA GLY A 426 14.38 -20.27 -19.60
C GLY A 426 13.44 -20.91 -18.58
N TYR A 427 13.57 -22.22 -18.45
CA TYR A 427 12.75 -23.05 -17.58
C TYR A 427 13.62 -24.13 -16.93
N LEU A 428 13.29 -24.51 -15.70
CA LEU A 428 13.81 -25.71 -15.04
C LEU A 428 12.77 -26.81 -15.13
N ASP A 429 13.16 -27.98 -15.60
CA ASP A 429 12.33 -29.18 -15.54
C ASP A 429 12.32 -29.73 -14.12
N THR A 430 11.14 -29.95 -13.54
CA THR A 430 11.02 -30.49 -12.17
C THR A 430 10.92 -32.02 -12.18
N GLY A 431 10.85 -32.67 -13.34
CA GLY A 431 10.63 -34.12 -13.45
C GLY A 431 9.24 -34.57 -12.99
N LEU A 432 8.32 -33.64 -12.74
CA LEU A 432 6.95 -33.94 -12.33
C LEU A 432 6.10 -34.27 -13.55
N ASP A 433 5.51 -35.47 -13.56
CA ASP A 433 4.53 -35.83 -14.57
C ASP A 433 3.22 -35.07 -14.34
N THR A 434 2.83 -34.26 -15.33
CA THR A 434 1.57 -33.48 -15.33
C THR A 434 0.55 -34.02 -16.33
N THR A 435 0.79 -35.18 -16.94
CA THR A 435 -0.09 -35.73 -17.99
C THR A 435 -1.42 -36.28 -17.46
N ASP A 436 -1.50 -36.60 -16.17
CA ASP A 436 -2.78 -36.88 -15.50
C ASP A 436 -3.43 -35.59 -15.00
N LYS A 437 -4.63 -35.28 -15.53
CA LYS A 437 -5.48 -34.20 -14.99
C LYS A 437 -5.67 -34.43 -13.49
N PRO A 438 -5.58 -33.38 -12.65
CA PRO A 438 -5.79 -33.55 -11.23
C PRO A 438 -7.26 -33.91 -10.98
N VAL A 439 -7.52 -35.20 -10.73
CA VAL A 439 -8.53 -35.60 -9.74
C VAL A 439 -8.22 -34.73 -8.53
N PHE A 440 -9.20 -34.02 -7.96
CA PHE A 440 -9.06 -33.17 -6.77
C PHE A 440 -8.16 -33.85 -5.73
N ARG A 441 -6.85 -33.64 -5.84
CA ARG A 441 -5.82 -34.22 -4.99
C ARG A 441 -5.57 -33.13 -3.99
N ASP A 442 -6.06 -33.37 -2.79
CA ASP A 442 -5.75 -32.53 -1.65
C ASP A 442 -4.24 -32.66 -1.40
N HIS A 443 -3.46 -31.84 -2.11
CA HIS A 443 -2.00 -31.85 -2.06
C HIS A 443 -1.48 -31.64 -0.61
N TRP A 444 -2.33 -31.11 0.28
CA TRP A 444 -2.08 -31.04 1.72
C TRP A 444 -1.89 -32.42 2.36
N ARG A 445 -2.67 -33.42 1.94
CA ARG A 445 -2.61 -34.79 2.46
C ARG A 445 -1.43 -35.58 1.90
N ASP A 446 -0.99 -35.26 0.68
CA ASP A 446 0.19 -35.88 0.05
C ASP A 446 1.51 -35.45 0.75
N LEU A 447 1.50 -34.30 1.45
CA LEU A 447 2.66 -33.73 2.14
C LEU A 447 2.80 -34.19 3.60
N LEU A 448 1.72 -34.70 4.18
CA LEU A 448 1.73 -35.33 5.50
C LEU A 448 2.08 -36.81 5.32
N GLY A 449 3.36 -37.09 5.06
CA GLY A 449 3.86 -38.47 5.05
C GLY A 449 3.54 -39.18 6.37
N GLY A 450 3.32 -40.50 6.30
CA GLY A 450 2.90 -41.34 7.43
C GLY A 450 3.85 -41.38 8.64
N GLU A 451 5.03 -40.74 8.54
CA GLU A 451 6.00 -40.61 9.63
C GLU A 451 6.16 -39.17 10.13
N SER A 452 5.38 -38.20 9.63
CA SER A 452 5.40 -36.84 10.16
C SER A 452 4.84 -36.85 11.59
N ALA A 453 5.53 -36.22 12.54
CA ALA A 453 5.03 -35.97 13.89
C ALA A 453 3.76 -35.09 13.92
N CYS A 454 3.33 -34.62 12.75
CA CYS A 454 2.07 -33.91 12.49
C CYS A 454 0.92 -34.84 12.05
N SER A 455 1.16 -36.15 11.91
CA SER A 455 0.08 -37.14 11.78
C SER A 455 -0.61 -37.29 13.14
N VAL A 456 -1.77 -36.66 13.31
CA VAL A 456 -2.55 -36.81 14.54
C VAL A 456 -3.03 -38.26 14.62
N PRO A 457 -2.75 -39.02 15.70
CA PRO A 457 -3.16 -40.43 15.85
C PRO A 457 -4.68 -40.68 15.74
N VAL A 458 -5.48 -39.62 15.73
CA VAL A 458 -6.94 -39.64 15.52
C VAL A 458 -7.32 -39.87 14.04
N MET A 459 -6.38 -39.73 13.11
CA MET A 459 -6.64 -39.82 11.66
C MET A 459 -6.40 -41.22 11.06
N GLU A 460 -5.86 -42.15 11.83
CA GLU A 460 -5.71 -43.56 11.43
C GLU A 460 -6.80 -44.42 12.07
N GLN A 461 -8.03 -44.36 11.55
CA GLN A 461 -9.02 -45.41 11.83
C GLN A 461 -9.73 -45.89 10.55
N PRO A 462 -9.98 -47.21 10.40
CA PRO A 462 -10.51 -47.79 9.16
C PRO A 462 -11.94 -47.36 8.78
N THR A 463 -12.66 -46.61 9.62
CA THR A 463 -14.12 -46.43 9.49
C THR A 463 -14.62 -44.97 9.46
N GLY A 464 -13.77 -43.99 9.14
CA GLY A 464 -14.21 -42.62 8.84
C GLY A 464 -14.41 -41.67 10.04
N TYR A 465 -14.53 -40.38 9.70
CA TYR A 465 -14.41 -39.17 10.52
C TYR A 465 -15.28 -39.15 11.80
N ARG A 466 -14.64 -38.92 12.97
CA ARG A 466 -15.33 -38.54 14.21
C ARG A 466 -14.84 -37.19 14.72
N ASN A 467 -15.77 -36.23 14.73
CA ASN A 467 -15.67 -34.94 15.38
C ASN A 467 -15.55 -35.13 16.91
N THR A 468 -14.42 -34.70 17.49
CA THR A 468 -14.31 -34.43 18.92
C THR A 468 -14.29 -32.92 19.14
N LYS A 469 -15.26 -32.45 19.94
CA LYS A 469 -15.49 -31.06 20.33
C LYS A 469 -14.18 -30.32 20.67
N GLY A 470 -13.86 -29.25 19.93
CA GLY A 470 -13.04 -28.15 20.43
C GLY A 470 -11.85 -27.70 19.58
N VAL A 471 -11.40 -28.48 18.60
CA VAL A 471 -10.33 -28.04 17.67
C VAL A 471 -10.92 -28.04 16.27
N LEU A 472 -11.26 -26.84 15.76
CA LEU A 472 -11.60 -26.68 14.36
C LEU A 472 -10.31 -26.90 13.55
N HIS A 473 -10.24 -28.03 12.85
CA HIS A 473 -9.19 -28.38 11.88
C HIS A 473 -9.12 -27.38 10.69
N ASP A 474 -9.92 -26.32 10.69
CA ASP A 474 -10.09 -25.38 9.59
C ASP A 474 -9.99 -23.93 10.10
N SER A 475 -8.79 -23.52 10.53
CA SER A 475 -8.48 -22.13 10.90
C SER A 475 -8.49 -21.17 9.69
N LEU A 476 -8.63 -21.70 8.47
CA LEU A 476 -8.71 -20.98 7.19
C LEU A 476 -10.16 -20.74 6.73
N MET A 477 -11.02 -20.42 7.68
CA MET A 477 -12.42 -20.11 7.42
C MET A 477 -12.73 -18.75 8.05
N TYR A 478 -13.49 -17.91 7.33
CA TYR A 478 -14.09 -16.64 7.76
C TYR A 478 -13.34 -15.31 7.52
N ALA A 479 -12.23 -15.28 6.78
CA ALA A 479 -11.57 -14.00 6.41
C ALA A 479 -11.78 -13.60 4.94
N GLU A 480 -11.95 -12.30 4.66
CA GLU A 480 -11.98 -11.77 3.28
C GLU A 480 -10.62 -11.88 2.57
N GLY A 481 -9.53 -11.90 3.35
CA GLY A 481 -8.15 -11.94 2.85
C GLY A 481 -7.19 -12.58 3.85
N ILE A 482 -5.91 -12.64 3.47
CA ILE A 482 -4.84 -13.17 4.34
C ILE A 482 -4.46 -12.08 5.35
N HIS A 483 -4.56 -12.40 6.64
CA HIS A 483 -4.19 -11.50 7.72
C HIS A 483 -3.67 -12.30 8.92
N ALA A 484 -3.03 -11.62 9.87
CA ALA A 484 -2.57 -12.24 11.12
C ALA A 484 -3.48 -11.80 12.28
N ASP A 485 -4.19 -12.76 12.86
CA ASP A 485 -5.08 -12.56 13.99
C ASP A 485 -4.28 -12.71 15.29
N LEU A 486 -4.11 -11.58 15.98
CA LEU A 486 -3.35 -11.47 17.22
C LEU A 486 -4.20 -10.92 18.36
N GLU A 487 -5.53 -10.95 18.23
CA GLU A 487 -6.45 -10.35 19.21
C GLU A 487 -6.29 -11.00 20.59
N ASP A 488 -6.23 -12.33 20.63
CA ASP A 488 -6.02 -13.13 21.86
C ASP A 488 -4.65 -12.90 22.53
N MET A 489 -3.73 -12.20 21.86
CA MET A 489 -2.39 -11.88 22.36
C MET A 489 -2.27 -10.46 22.92
N ARG A 490 -3.35 -9.68 22.86
CA ARG A 490 -3.42 -8.34 23.43
C ARG A 490 -3.92 -8.40 24.87
N ASN A 491 -3.37 -7.52 25.70
CA ASN A 491 -3.88 -7.28 27.05
C ASN A 491 -5.19 -6.47 26.99
N GLU A 492 -5.86 -6.30 28.13
CA GLU A 492 -7.09 -5.49 28.24
C GLU A 492 -6.92 -4.04 27.77
N ASN A 493 -5.71 -3.48 27.86
CA ASN A 493 -5.40 -2.13 27.38
C ASN A 493 -5.10 -2.07 25.86
N GLY A 494 -5.20 -3.20 25.15
CA GLY A 494 -4.92 -3.34 23.73
C GLY A 494 -3.45 -3.50 23.36
N GLU A 495 -2.51 -3.39 24.32
CA GLU A 495 -1.08 -3.56 24.08
C GLU A 495 -0.68 -5.05 24.06
N PHE A 496 0.39 -5.38 23.35
CA PHE A 496 0.95 -6.74 23.39
C PHE A 496 1.67 -6.97 24.72
N GLY A 497 1.28 -8.05 25.40
CA GLY A 497 1.81 -8.42 26.71
C GLY A 497 2.65 -9.69 26.72
N ILE A 498 2.69 -10.32 27.89
CA ILE A 498 3.43 -11.57 28.13
C ILE A 498 3.00 -12.67 27.15
N THR A 499 1.70 -12.79 26.83
CA THR A 499 1.20 -13.81 25.91
C THR A 499 1.86 -13.73 24.52
N TYR A 500 2.00 -12.53 23.97
CA TYR A 500 2.70 -12.33 22.69
C TYR A 500 4.18 -12.66 22.81
N MET A 501 4.82 -12.24 23.91
CA MET A 501 6.25 -12.50 24.14
C MET A 501 6.53 -14.00 24.32
N ASP A 502 5.65 -14.71 25.02
CA ASP A 502 5.72 -16.17 25.19
C ASP A 502 5.56 -16.88 23.85
N PHE A 503 4.60 -16.45 23.02
CA PHE A 503 4.45 -16.98 21.67
C PHE A 503 5.73 -16.80 20.84
N MET A 504 6.32 -15.60 20.85
CA MET A 504 7.57 -15.32 20.13
C MET A 504 8.74 -16.14 20.69
N TRP A 505 8.78 -16.37 21.99
CA TRP A 505 9.80 -17.21 22.63
C TRP A 505 9.66 -18.68 22.23
N TRP A 506 8.44 -19.23 22.22
CA TRP A 506 8.19 -20.58 21.70
C TRP A 506 8.55 -20.70 20.22
N TYR A 507 8.22 -19.68 19.41
CA TYR A 507 8.64 -19.63 18.01
C TYR A 507 10.17 -19.73 17.90
N GLU A 508 10.90 -18.97 18.72
CA GLU A 508 12.36 -19.01 18.73
C GLU A 508 12.87 -20.41 19.10
N MET A 509 12.38 -21.00 20.17
CA MET A 509 12.79 -22.34 20.62
C MET A 509 12.57 -23.41 19.55
N GLU A 510 11.43 -23.37 18.87
CA GLU A 510 11.04 -24.40 17.92
C GLU A 510 11.77 -24.29 16.58
N PHE A 511 12.12 -23.07 16.14
CA PHE A 511 12.55 -22.82 14.76
C PHE A 511 13.90 -22.11 14.61
N ALA A 512 14.39 -21.36 15.60
CA ALA A 512 15.60 -20.54 15.44
C ALA A 512 16.86 -21.35 15.11
N GLU A 513 16.92 -22.61 15.55
CA GLU A 513 18.03 -23.53 15.27
C GLU A 513 18.03 -24.04 13.81
N GLY A 514 16.94 -23.83 13.06
CA GLY A 514 16.84 -24.18 11.63
C GLY A 514 16.82 -25.69 11.36
N ARG A 515 16.52 -26.52 12.36
CA ARG A 515 16.46 -27.99 12.21
C ARG A 515 15.17 -28.49 11.56
N LYS A 516 14.10 -27.69 11.62
CA LYS A 516 12.79 -28.00 11.04
C LYS A 516 12.71 -27.54 9.59
N SER A 517 11.69 -28.01 8.89
CA SER A 517 11.35 -27.62 7.53
C SER A 517 10.47 -26.36 7.50
N ASN A 518 10.46 -25.67 6.35
CA ASN A 518 9.57 -24.54 6.09
C ASN A 518 8.08 -24.94 6.17
N ALA A 519 7.76 -26.20 5.85
CA ALA A 519 6.41 -26.73 5.97
C ALA A 519 5.98 -26.87 7.44
N GLU A 520 6.86 -27.33 8.33
CA GLU A 520 6.59 -27.39 9.77
C GLU A 520 6.38 -25.99 10.37
N GLU A 521 7.18 -25.00 9.96
CA GLU A 521 7.04 -23.61 10.39
C GLU A 521 5.72 -22.99 9.95
N LEU A 522 5.37 -23.20 8.68
CA LEU A 522 4.09 -22.78 8.12
C LEU A 522 2.91 -23.42 8.86
N ASN A 523 2.96 -24.73 9.08
CA ASN A 523 1.90 -25.48 9.73
C ASN A 523 1.74 -25.07 11.20
N TRP A 524 2.84 -24.75 11.87
CA TRP A 524 2.81 -24.22 13.24
C TRP A 524 2.06 -22.88 13.29
N LEU A 525 2.42 -21.92 12.44
CA LEU A 525 1.73 -20.61 12.36
C LEU A 525 0.23 -20.75 12.05
N LEU A 526 -0.16 -21.71 11.22
CA LEU A 526 -1.56 -21.98 10.88
C LEU A 526 -2.33 -22.67 12.02
N ARG A 527 -1.68 -23.59 12.73
CA ARG A 527 -2.28 -24.38 13.82
C ARG A 527 -2.54 -23.53 15.05
N GLU A 528 -1.61 -22.63 15.38
CA GLU A 528 -1.77 -21.68 16.48
C GLU A 528 -2.84 -20.62 16.19
N GLY A 529 -3.48 -20.66 15.01
CA GLY A 529 -4.58 -19.76 14.65
C GLY A 529 -4.14 -18.35 14.27
N ILE A 530 -2.83 -18.10 14.22
CA ILE A 530 -2.24 -16.79 13.95
C ILE A 530 -2.59 -16.32 12.55
N ILE A 531 -2.56 -17.22 11.57
CA ILE A 531 -2.83 -16.85 10.17
C ILE A 531 -4.26 -17.23 9.81
N ARG A 532 -5.04 -16.23 9.43
CA ARG A 532 -6.38 -16.39 8.86
C ARG A 532 -6.31 -16.14 7.37
N ALA A 533 -7.05 -16.95 6.60
CA ALA A 533 -7.21 -16.70 5.16
C ALA A 533 -8.61 -17.08 4.68
N ARG A 534 -8.88 -16.71 3.43
CA ARG A 534 -10.12 -17.02 2.74
C ARG A 534 -10.33 -18.53 2.54
N ARG A 535 -11.59 -18.92 2.38
CA ARG A 535 -11.98 -20.30 2.07
C ARG A 535 -11.27 -20.81 0.81
N GLY A 536 -10.80 -22.06 0.85
CA GLY A 536 -10.15 -22.72 -0.29
C GLY A 536 -8.67 -22.39 -0.45
N TYR A 537 -8.10 -21.59 0.45
CA TYR A 537 -6.68 -21.22 0.42
C TYR A 537 -5.72 -22.38 0.77
N GLN A 538 -6.24 -23.47 1.34
CA GLN A 538 -5.50 -24.72 1.61
C GLN A 538 -4.81 -25.26 0.36
N SER A 539 -5.50 -25.23 -0.79
CA SER A 539 -4.95 -25.73 -2.06
C SER A 539 -3.73 -24.92 -2.50
N LYS A 540 -3.76 -23.59 -2.30
CA LYS A 540 -2.63 -22.71 -2.58
C LYS A 540 -1.45 -23.00 -1.68
N ILE A 541 -1.66 -23.22 -0.38
CA ILE A 541 -0.58 -23.59 0.53
C ILE A 541 0.14 -24.86 0.05
N ALA A 542 -0.64 -25.87 -0.35
CA ALA A 542 -0.07 -27.12 -0.82
C ALA A 542 0.68 -26.99 -2.17
N GLU A 543 0.20 -26.14 -3.09
CA GLU A 543 0.95 -25.79 -4.31
C GLU A 543 2.34 -25.21 -3.98
N TYR A 544 2.43 -24.33 -2.97
CA TYR A 544 3.72 -23.74 -2.57
C TYR A 544 4.63 -24.73 -1.85
N GLN A 545 4.09 -25.57 -0.99
CA GLN A 545 4.88 -26.61 -0.32
C GLN A 545 5.48 -27.59 -1.35
N ARG A 546 4.70 -27.98 -2.37
CA ARG A 546 5.20 -28.78 -3.49
C ARG A 546 6.29 -28.04 -4.27
N TYR A 547 6.10 -26.74 -4.55
CA TYR A 547 7.13 -25.91 -5.18
C TYR A 547 8.43 -25.91 -4.37
N SER A 548 8.35 -25.67 -3.06
CA SER A 548 9.52 -25.63 -2.18
C SER A 548 10.25 -26.98 -2.14
N GLN A 549 9.51 -28.10 -2.13
CA GLN A 549 10.10 -29.44 -2.24
C GLN A 549 10.86 -29.63 -3.55
N CYS A 550 10.27 -29.28 -4.69
CA CYS A 550 10.94 -29.39 -5.98
C CYS A 550 12.22 -28.53 -6.05
N VAL A 551 12.20 -27.32 -5.50
CA VAL A 551 13.41 -26.48 -5.45
C VAL A 551 14.50 -27.10 -4.57
N ALA A 552 14.11 -27.72 -3.45
CA ALA A 552 15.04 -28.43 -2.57
C ALA A 552 15.64 -29.69 -3.24
N GLU A 553 14.82 -30.48 -3.94
CA GLU A 553 15.27 -31.66 -4.70
C GLU A 553 16.21 -31.29 -5.84
N LEU A 554 15.99 -30.15 -6.49
CA LEU A 554 16.91 -29.60 -7.49
C LEU A 554 18.19 -29.01 -6.86
N GLY A 555 18.26 -28.89 -5.53
CA GLY A 555 19.41 -28.27 -4.84
C GLY A 555 19.56 -26.78 -5.17
N LEU A 556 18.48 -26.10 -5.57
CA LEU A 556 18.50 -24.70 -6.01
C LEU A 556 18.00 -23.72 -4.93
N GLU A 557 18.03 -24.14 -3.67
CA GLU A 557 17.68 -23.30 -2.53
C GLU A 557 18.66 -22.12 -2.43
N ASN A 558 18.17 -20.90 -2.63
CA ASN A 558 19.00 -19.68 -2.68
C ASN A 558 20.03 -19.64 -3.82
N ALA A 559 19.79 -20.38 -4.91
CA ALA A 559 20.64 -20.41 -6.09
C ALA A 559 20.85 -19.01 -6.70
N THR A 560 22.08 -18.74 -7.12
CA THR A 560 22.43 -17.61 -7.96
C THR A 560 21.94 -17.85 -9.40
N LEU A 561 21.99 -16.82 -10.23
CA LEU A 561 21.67 -17.00 -11.65
C LEU A 561 22.62 -18.00 -12.33
N ASP A 562 23.89 -18.01 -11.92
CA ASP A 562 24.90 -18.90 -12.47
C ASP A 562 24.59 -20.36 -12.15
N ASP A 563 24.21 -20.64 -10.89
CA ASP A 563 23.78 -21.96 -10.44
C ASP A 563 22.57 -22.45 -11.26
N VAL A 564 21.60 -21.57 -11.53
CA VAL A 564 20.39 -21.92 -12.29
C VAL A 564 20.70 -22.18 -13.77
N ILE A 565 21.48 -21.33 -14.43
CA ILE A 565 21.76 -21.47 -15.88
C ILE A 565 22.63 -22.70 -16.17
N HIS A 566 23.51 -23.09 -15.26
CA HIS A 566 24.36 -24.28 -15.40
C HIS A 566 23.73 -25.56 -14.84
N HIS A 567 22.51 -25.47 -14.27
CA HIS A 567 21.83 -26.64 -13.74
C HIS A 567 21.43 -27.62 -14.87
N PRO A 568 21.64 -28.94 -14.72
CA PRO A 568 21.30 -29.92 -15.76
C PRO A 568 19.83 -29.90 -16.22
N ALA A 569 18.92 -29.53 -15.32
CA ALA A 569 17.49 -29.41 -15.62
C ALA A 569 17.10 -28.09 -16.32
N PHE A 570 18.05 -27.18 -16.55
CA PHE A 570 17.77 -25.87 -17.16
C PHE A 570 17.71 -25.96 -18.68
N THR A 571 16.64 -25.42 -19.25
CA THR A 571 16.46 -25.24 -20.69
C THR A 571 16.29 -23.76 -20.99
N ARG A 572 17.18 -23.22 -21.83
CA ARG A 572 17.16 -21.82 -22.24
C ARG A 572 15.91 -21.50 -23.08
N ALA A 573 15.30 -20.35 -22.85
CA ALA A 573 14.20 -19.88 -23.70
C ALA A 573 14.71 -19.66 -25.15
N PRO A 574 13.91 -20.01 -26.18
CA PRO A 574 14.30 -19.71 -27.56
C PRO A 574 14.45 -18.19 -27.71
N THR A 575 15.60 -17.75 -28.24
CA THR A 575 15.79 -16.34 -28.62
C THR A 575 14.70 -15.95 -29.61
N ALA A 576 13.87 -14.97 -29.24
CA ALA A 576 12.83 -14.46 -30.12
C ALA A 576 13.45 -14.10 -31.48
N SER A 577 13.05 -14.80 -32.54
CA SER A 577 13.37 -14.37 -33.89
C SER A 577 12.74 -12.99 -34.09
N THR A 578 13.52 -12.04 -34.58
CA THR A 578 13.03 -10.73 -35.04
C THR A 578 12.10 -10.91 -36.25
N THR A 579 10.87 -11.32 -36.00
CA THR A 579 9.75 -11.27 -36.94
C THR A 579 8.57 -10.73 -36.15
N GLY A 580 8.20 -9.49 -36.45
CA GLY A 580 7.29 -8.67 -35.66
C GLY A 580 5.84 -9.15 -35.66
N GLU A 581 5.53 -10.11 -34.80
CA GLU A 581 4.18 -10.35 -34.32
C GLU A 581 4.17 -10.28 -32.79
N ALA A 582 3.37 -9.36 -32.26
CA ALA A 582 3.19 -9.18 -30.83
C ALA A 582 2.53 -10.44 -30.24
N ALA A 583 3.29 -11.16 -29.41
CA ALA A 583 2.74 -12.28 -28.63
C ALA A 583 1.69 -11.74 -27.62
N PRO A 584 0.59 -12.48 -27.39
CA PRO A 584 -0.50 -12.02 -26.54
C PRO A 584 -0.05 -11.95 -25.08
N GLN A 585 -0.45 -10.86 -24.40
CA GLN A 585 -0.36 -10.73 -22.95
C GLN A 585 -1.10 -11.90 -22.29
N ALA A 586 -0.35 -12.83 -21.70
CA ALA A 586 -0.92 -13.81 -20.80
C ALA A 586 -1.20 -13.12 -19.46
N ASP A 587 -2.48 -13.04 -19.10
CA ASP A 587 -2.99 -12.67 -17.78
C ASP A 587 -2.49 -13.67 -16.72
N LEU A 588 -1.30 -13.41 -16.18
CA LEU A 588 -0.86 -13.93 -14.89
C LEU A 588 -1.35 -12.93 -13.84
N PHE A 589 -2.59 -13.06 -13.39
CA PHE A 589 -3.11 -12.70 -12.06
C PHE A 589 -4.64 -12.83 -12.08
N ASP A 590 -5.13 -14.07 -12.11
CA ASP A 590 -6.46 -14.36 -11.57
C ASP A 590 -6.27 -14.92 -10.16
N MET A 591 -6.08 -13.99 -9.22
CA MET A 591 -6.28 -14.23 -7.79
C MET A 591 -7.39 -13.28 -7.35
N ALA A 592 -8.60 -13.56 -7.80
CA ALA A 592 -9.82 -13.28 -7.05
C ALA A 592 -9.99 -14.33 -5.96
#